data_AF-A0A7L0JH93-F1
#
_entry.id   AF-A0A7L0JH93-F1
#
_cell.length_a   1.000
_cell.length_b   1.000
_cell.length_c   1.000
_cell.angle_alpha   90.00
_cell.angle_beta   90.00
_cell.angle_gamma   90.00
#
_symmetry.space_group_name_H-M   'P 1'
#
loop_
_entity.id
_entity.type
_entity.pdbx_description
1 polymer ?
#
loop_
_entity_poly.entity_id
_entity_poly.type
_entity_poly.pdbx_seq_one_letter_code
_entity_poly.pdbx_strand_id
1 'polypeptide(L)'
;TAPSPISRHFTLNFTLTNLQYTADLDAPSSRKFISTEKVINHYIDPLFKRSSISSVYTGCKVMRFRSGRDGDNTGVDAVCSYKNDISIARFDREMVYLELSTMTNAVTKLGHYSLEKNSLYVDG
;
A
#
# COMPACT_ATOMS: atom_id res chain seq x y z
N THR A 1 8.26 25.23 -23.48
CA THR A 1 8.67 24.05 -22.69
C THR A 1 7.51 23.63 -21.83
N ALA A 2 6.97 22.43 -22.00
CA ALA A 2 5.90 21.94 -21.12
C ALA A 2 6.48 21.73 -19.70
N PRO A 3 5.82 22.20 -18.63
CA PRO A 3 6.30 21.96 -17.27
C PRO A 3 6.36 20.46 -17.02
N SER A 4 7.46 20.00 -16.42
CA SER A 4 7.60 18.60 -16.00
C SER A 4 6.47 18.25 -15.03
N PRO A 5 5.77 17.12 -15.23
CA PRO A 5 4.68 16.73 -14.35
C PRO A 5 5.22 16.53 -12.93
N ILE A 6 4.58 17.18 -11.96
CA ILE A 6 4.96 17.08 -10.54
C ILE A 6 4.51 15.70 -10.03
N SER A 7 5.44 14.89 -9.55
CA SER A 7 5.11 13.65 -8.83
C SER A 7 4.66 14.00 -7.41
N ARG A 8 3.54 13.42 -6.96
CA ARG A 8 3.09 13.49 -5.57
C ARG A 8 3.04 12.09 -4.97
N HIS A 9 2.99 12.05 -3.64
CA HIS A 9 3.04 10.83 -2.86
C HIS A 9 1.89 10.77 -1.87
N PHE A 10 1.45 9.56 -1.59
CA PHE A 10 0.54 9.25 -0.50
C PHE A 10 1.04 7.99 0.22
N THR A 11 0.73 7.84 1.49
CA THR A 11 1.05 6.64 2.28
C THR A 11 -0.11 5.68 2.25
N LEU A 12 0.22 4.39 2.24
CA LEU A 12 -0.70 3.27 2.42
C LEU A 12 -0.18 2.44 3.59
N ASN A 13 -1.01 2.24 4.61
CA ASN A 13 -0.70 1.40 5.75
C ASN A 13 -1.77 0.33 5.92
N PHE A 14 -1.38 -0.87 6.34
CA PHE A 14 -2.29 -1.95 6.72
C PHE A 14 -1.55 -2.98 7.57
N THR A 15 -2.27 -3.93 8.17
CA THR A 15 -1.69 -5.00 9.00
C THR A 15 -2.08 -6.36 8.48
N LEU A 16 -1.10 -7.23 8.30
CA LEU A 16 -1.24 -8.63 7.94
C LEU A 16 -1.36 -9.48 9.21
N THR A 17 -2.41 -10.29 9.30
CA THR A 17 -2.68 -11.12 10.49
C THR A 17 -2.19 -12.56 10.38
N ASN A 18 -1.80 -13.00 9.19
CA ASN A 18 -1.23 -14.32 8.93
C ASN A 18 0.24 -14.26 8.49
N LEU A 19 0.94 -13.16 8.84
CA LEU A 19 2.39 -13.02 8.67
C LEU A 19 3.02 -12.60 10.00
N GLN A 20 3.74 -13.52 10.62
CA GLN A 20 4.47 -13.25 11.86
C GLN A 20 5.65 -12.32 11.60
N TYR A 21 5.77 -11.29 12.44
CA TYR A 21 6.90 -10.38 12.40
C TYR A 21 8.16 -11.06 12.93
N THR A 22 9.29 -10.88 12.24
CA THR A 22 10.57 -11.50 12.59
C THR A 22 11.71 -10.51 12.34
N ALA A 23 12.87 -10.70 12.95
CA ALA A 23 14.05 -9.86 12.73
C ALA A 23 14.43 -9.71 11.23
N ASP A 24 14.22 -10.76 10.42
CA ASP A 24 14.45 -10.66 8.98
C ASP A 24 13.54 -9.62 8.28
N LEU A 25 12.32 -9.38 8.78
CA LEU A 25 11.42 -8.36 8.25
C LEU A 25 11.83 -6.94 8.70
N ASP A 26 12.74 -6.82 9.66
CA ASP A 26 13.33 -5.54 10.05
C ASP A 26 14.54 -5.16 9.20
N ALA A 27 15.15 -6.14 8.50
CA ALA A 27 16.34 -5.95 7.69
C ALA A 27 16.00 -5.88 6.19
N PRO A 28 16.08 -4.71 5.52
CA PRO A 28 15.73 -4.55 4.10
C PRO A 28 16.53 -5.41 3.13
N SER A 29 17.74 -5.83 3.54
CA SER A 29 18.62 -6.71 2.75
C SER A 29 18.32 -8.20 2.94
N SER A 30 17.45 -8.57 3.86
CA SER A 30 17.12 -9.97 4.11
C SER A 30 16.31 -10.56 2.96
N ARG A 31 16.47 -11.86 2.74
CA ARG A 31 15.68 -12.57 1.72
C ARG A 31 14.18 -12.52 2.01
N LYS A 32 13.79 -12.56 3.29
CA LYS A 32 12.39 -12.52 3.71
C LYS A 32 11.77 -11.15 3.46
N PHE A 33 12.48 -10.06 3.77
CA PHE A 33 12.02 -8.71 3.45
C PHE A 33 11.79 -8.56 1.96
N ILE A 34 12.81 -8.89 1.14
CA ILE A 34 12.77 -8.70 -0.31
C ILE A 34 11.65 -9.54 -0.95
N SER A 35 11.45 -10.77 -0.50
CA SER A 35 10.38 -11.63 -1.03
C SER A 35 9.00 -11.12 -0.61
N THR A 36 8.80 -10.75 0.65
CA THR A 36 7.53 -10.21 1.16
C THR A 36 7.19 -8.88 0.50
N GLU A 37 8.14 -7.96 0.36
CA GLU A 37 7.97 -6.69 -0.36
C GLU A 37 7.46 -6.93 -1.79
N LYS A 38 8.10 -7.83 -2.54
CA LYS A 38 7.71 -8.14 -3.93
C LYS A 38 6.28 -8.69 -4.01
N VAL A 39 5.93 -9.59 -3.10
CA VAL A 39 4.58 -10.17 -3.04
C VAL A 39 3.55 -9.10 -2.71
N ILE A 40 3.81 -8.23 -1.75
CA ILE A 40 2.88 -7.15 -1.38
C ILE A 40 2.74 -6.16 -2.54
N ASN A 41 3.84 -5.72 -3.15
CA ASN A 41 3.81 -4.84 -4.31
C ASN A 41 2.98 -5.45 -5.46
N HIS A 42 3.13 -6.77 -5.70
CA HIS A 42 2.33 -7.50 -6.67
C HIS A 42 0.82 -7.46 -6.39
N TYR A 43 0.41 -7.38 -5.12
CA TYR A 43 -1.00 -7.29 -4.75
C TYR A 43 -1.54 -5.86 -4.68
N ILE A 44 -0.76 -4.87 -4.24
CA ILE A 44 -1.24 -3.48 -4.12
C ILE A 44 -1.29 -2.77 -5.48
N ASP A 45 -0.34 -3.02 -6.37
CA ASP A 45 -0.28 -2.35 -7.68
C ASP A 45 -1.57 -2.55 -8.50
N PRO A 46 -2.14 -3.77 -8.62
CA PRO A 46 -3.40 -3.98 -9.32
C PRO A 46 -4.59 -3.25 -8.70
N LEU A 47 -4.59 -3.00 -7.38
CA LEU A 47 -5.69 -2.28 -6.72
C LEU A 47 -5.74 -0.84 -7.24
N PHE A 48 -4.60 -0.15 -7.23
CA PHE A 48 -4.53 1.23 -7.71
C PHE A 48 -4.76 1.34 -9.23
N LYS A 49 -4.27 0.36 -10.00
CA LYS A 49 -4.56 0.29 -11.45
C LYS A 49 -6.04 0.06 -11.78
N ARG A 50 -6.86 -0.38 -10.82
CA ARG A 50 -8.32 -0.55 -10.97
C ARG A 50 -9.13 0.54 -10.24
N SER A 51 -8.46 1.44 -9.53
CA SER A 51 -9.07 2.53 -8.78
C SER A 51 -9.31 3.77 -9.65
N SER A 52 -10.02 4.74 -9.08
CA SER A 52 -10.21 6.08 -9.64
C SER A 52 -8.91 6.80 -10.03
N ILE A 53 -7.78 6.49 -9.37
CA ILE A 53 -6.48 7.12 -9.66
C ILE A 53 -5.64 6.37 -10.72
N SER A 54 -6.19 5.34 -11.36
CA SER A 54 -5.45 4.46 -12.28
C SER A 54 -4.69 5.19 -13.39
N SER A 55 -5.25 6.28 -13.93
CA SER A 55 -4.65 7.09 -15.02
C SER A 55 -3.43 7.89 -14.59
N VAL A 56 -3.32 8.22 -13.30
CA VAL A 56 -2.24 9.03 -12.73
C VAL A 56 -1.29 8.24 -11.86
N TYR A 57 -1.69 7.05 -11.41
CA TYR A 57 -0.89 6.19 -10.56
C TYR A 57 0.43 5.76 -11.23
N THR A 58 1.54 5.89 -10.51
CA THR A 58 2.89 5.56 -11.04
C THR A 58 3.58 4.41 -10.31
N GLY A 59 3.06 3.96 -9.17
CA GLY A 59 3.61 2.81 -8.45
C GLY A 59 3.59 2.99 -6.93
N CYS A 60 3.72 1.87 -6.22
CA CYS A 60 3.90 1.82 -4.77
C CYS A 60 5.18 1.10 -4.41
N LYS A 61 5.71 1.42 -3.22
CA LYS A 61 6.84 0.75 -2.63
C LYS A 61 6.61 0.53 -1.15
N VAL A 62 6.77 -0.70 -0.68
CA VAL A 62 6.85 -0.98 0.77
C VAL A 62 8.14 -0.36 1.31
N MET A 63 7.99 0.50 2.32
CA MET A 63 9.11 1.19 2.96
C MET A 63 9.65 0.39 4.15
N ARG A 64 8.76 -0.26 4.90
CA ARG A 64 9.12 -1.07 6.06
C ARG A 64 8.00 -2.00 6.48
N PHE A 65 8.38 -3.03 7.23
CA PHE A 65 7.48 -3.84 8.03
C PHE A 65 7.56 -3.41 9.49
N ARG A 66 6.45 -3.51 10.22
CA ARG A 66 6.35 -3.18 11.64
C ARG A 66 5.85 -4.39 12.41
N SER A 67 6.32 -4.53 13.64
CA SER A 67 5.68 -5.44 14.59
C SER A 67 4.25 -4.95 14.86
N GLY A 68 3.26 -5.81 14.66
CA GLY A 68 1.87 -5.56 15.03
C GLY A 68 1.60 -5.87 16.50
N ARG A 69 0.32 -5.91 16.88
CA ARG A 69 -0.07 -6.29 18.24
C ARG A 69 0.41 -7.72 18.53
N ASP A 70 1.05 -7.88 19.69
CA ASP A 70 1.58 -9.14 20.24
C ASP A 70 2.67 -9.85 19.41
N GLY A 71 3.24 -9.19 18.40
CA GLY A 71 4.34 -9.75 17.58
C GLY A 71 3.92 -10.77 16.52
N ASP A 72 2.70 -11.30 16.59
CA ASP A 72 2.16 -12.29 15.64
C ASP A 72 1.67 -11.68 14.32
N ASN A 73 1.47 -10.36 14.31
CA ASN A 73 1.00 -9.62 13.15
C ASN A 73 2.14 -8.77 12.56
N THR A 74 2.05 -8.49 11.25
CA THR A 74 3.01 -7.62 10.56
C THR A 74 2.31 -6.41 9.97
N GLY A 75 2.61 -5.23 10.50
CA GLY A 75 2.23 -3.95 9.89
C GLY A 75 3.06 -3.69 8.64
N VAL A 76 2.44 -3.06 7.64
CA VAL A 76 3.07 -2.72 6.36
C VAL A 76 2.89 -1.22 6.16
N ASP A 77 4.00 -0.54 5.86
CA ASP A 77 3.98 0.86 5.45
C ASP A 77 4.51 0.96 4.04
N ALA A 78 3.70 1.49 3.14
CA ALA A 78 4.04 1.72 1.75
C ALA A 78 3.87 3.20 1.39
N VAL A 79 4.72 3.66 0.48
CA VAL A 79 4.58 4.97 -0.16
C VAL A 79 4.24 4.74 -1.62
N CYS A 80 3.15 5.36 -2.04
CA CYS A 80 2.64 5.31 -3.39
C CYS A 80 2.81 6.66 -4.06
N SER A 81 2.87 6.65 -5.39
CA SER A 81 3.15 7.81 -6.21
C SER A 81 2.12 7.97 -7.31
N TYR A 82 1.83 9.22 -7.65
CA TYR A 82 0.95 9.57 -8.76
C TYR A 82 1.39 10.89 -9.42
N LYS A 83 1.05 11.05 -10.70
CA LYS A 83 1.25 12.30 -11.43
C LYS A 83 0.21 13.31 -10.96
N ASN A 84 0.66 14.44 -10.45
CA ASN A 84 -0.21 15.55 -10.13
C ASN A 84 -0.36 16.45 -11.36
N ASP A 85 -1.30 16.06 -12.23
CA ASP A 85 -1.76 16.94 -13.30
C ASP A 85 -2.65 18.02 -12.67
N ILE A 86 -2.35 19.29 -12.94
CA ILE A 86 -3.06 20.44 -12.34
C ILE A 86 -4.56 20.42 -12.73
N SER A 87 -4.90 19.69 -13.80
CA SER A 87 -6.26 19.51 -14.31
C SER A 87 -7.04 18.35 -13.68
N ILE A 88 -6.38 17.42 -12.99
CA ILE A 88 -7.03 16.24 -12.40
C ILE A 88 -7.48 16.60 -10.98
N ALA A 89 -8.74 16.24 -10.67
CA ALA A 89 -9.35 16.45 -9.36
C ALA A 89 -8.38 16.03 -8.24
N ARG A 90 -8.32 16.84 -7.18
CA ARG A 90 -7.46 16.60 -6.01
C ARG A 90 -7.56 15.13 -5.59
N PHE A 91 -6.43 14.53 -5.21
CA PHE A 91 -6.38 13.18 -4.66
C PHE A 91 -7.44 13.01 -3.57
N ASP A 92 -8.44 12.18 -3.85
CA ASP A 92 -9.53 11.90 -2.93
C ASP A 92 -9.20 10.66 -2.11
N ARG A 93 -8.61 10.92 -0.94
CA ARG A 93 -8.21 9.90 0.03
C ARG A 93 -9.36 8.99 0.44
N GLU A 94 -10.57 9.54 0.62
CA GLU A 94 -11.73 8.78 1.08
C GLU A 94 -12.25 7.86 -0.02
N MET A 95 -12.33 8.37 -1.26
CA MET A 95 -12.70 7.57 -2.42
C MET A 95 -11.71 6.41 -2.63
N VAL A 96 -10.41 6.68 -2.60
CA VAL A 96 -9.38 5.64 -2.73
C VAL A 96 -9.49 4.61 -1.60
N TYR A 97 -9.68 5.05 -0.35
CA TYR A 97 -9.88 4.13 0.77
C TYR A 97 -11.08 3.20 0.56
N LEU A 98 -12.23 3.74 0.13
CA LEU A 98 -13.44 2.95 -0.12
C LEU A 98 -13.22 1.92 -1.23
N GLU A 99 -12.61 2.31 -2.34
CA GLU A 99 -12.29 1.41 -3.46
C GLU A 99 -11.37 0.26 -3.02
N LEU A 100 -10.30 0.58 -2.29
CA LEU A 100 -9.37 -0.42 -1.75
C LEU A 100 -10.08 -1.34 -0.75
N SER A 101 -10.92 -0.80 0.14
CA SER A 101 -11.70 -1.57 1.11
C SER A 101 -12.62 -2.57 0.40
N THR A 102 -13.35 -2.14 -0.62
CA THR A 102 -14.19 -3.03 -1.43
C THR A 102 -13.36 -4.13 -2.12
N MET A 103 -12.25 -3.77 -2.79
CA MET A 103 -11.42 -4.74 -3.51
C MET A 103 -10.68 -5.73 -2.58
N THR A 104 -10.50 -5.38 -1.31
CA THR A 104 -9.88 -6.23 -0.28
C THR A 104 -10.91 -6.93 0.62
N ASN A 105 -12.15 -7.07 0.14
CA ASN A 105 -13.25 -7.71 0.86
C ASN A 105 -13.50 -7.09 2.24
N ALA A 106 -13.76 -5.78 2.26
CA ALA A 106 -13.88 -4.98 3.48
C ALA A 106 -12.64 -5.07 4.38
N VAL A 107 -11.45 -4.95 3.78
CA VAL A 107 -10.15 -4.98 4.49
C VAL A 107 -9.93 -6.29 5.25
N THR A 108 -10.32 -7.42 4.67
CA THR A 108 -10.08 -8.74 5.29
C THR A 108 -9.10 -9.60 4.49
N LYS A 109 -8.86 -9.29 3.21
CA LYS A 109 -8.03 -10.12 2.35
C LYS A 109 -7.23 -9.34 1.32
N LEU A 110 -5.96 -9.69 1.18
CA LEU A 110 -5.05 -9.21 0.13
C LEU A 110 -4.28 -10.40 -0.45
N GLY A 111 -4.78 -10.95 -1.56
CA GLY A 111 -4.22 -12.18 -2.11
C GLY A 111 -4.32 -13.35 -1.12
N HIS A 112 -3.17 -13.89 -0.71
CA HIS A 112 -3.09 -14.95 0.31
C HIS A 112 -2.96 -14.40 1.75
N TYR A 113 -2.80 -13.10 1.92
CA TYR A 113 -2.74 -12.49 3.24
C TYR A 113 -4.13 -12.16 3.77
N SER A 114 -4.30 -12.38 5.07
CA SER A 114 -5.42 -11.89 5.86
C SER A 114 -5.08 -10.51 6.41
N LEU A 115 -6.04 -9.60 6.39
CA LEU A 115 -5.88 -8.22 6.86
C LEU A 115 -6.59 -8.00 8.19
N GLU A 116 -6.04 -7.12 9.02
CA GLU A 116 -6.77 -6.56 10.17
C GLU A 116 -7.75 -5.50 9.67
N LYS A 117 -9.03 -5.67 10.00
CA LYS A 117 -10.18 -4.97 9.39
C LYS A 117 -10.11 -3.44 9.48
N ASN A 118 -9.49 -2.89 10.52
CA ASN A 118 -9.46 -1.46 10.79
C ASN A 118 -8.06 -0.86 10.58
N SER A 119 -7.14 -1.61 10.00
CA SER A 119 -5.73 -1.22 9.86
C SER A 119 -5.42 -0.49 8.57
N LEU A 120 -6.30 -0.57 7.57
CA LEU A 120 -6.11 0.13 6.30
C LEU A 120 -6.19 1.64 6.51
N TYR A 121 -5.14 2.34 6.12
CA TYR A 121 -5.07 3.78 6.18
C TYR A 121 -4.42 4.31 4.91
N VAL A 122 -5.00 5.36 4.34
CA VAL A 122 -4.49 6.09 3.18
C VAL A 122 -4.32 7.54 3.64
N ASP A 123 -3.19 8.19 3.32
CA ASP A 123 -2.95 9.60 3.68
C ASP A 123 -2.09 10.30 2.62
N GLY A 124 -2.32 11.58 2.31
CA GLY A 124 -1.70 12.27 1.17
C GLY A 124 -1.56 13.78 1.30
#